data_AF-A0A8J5FB35-F1
#
_entry.id   AF-A0A8J5FB35-F1
#
_cell.length_a   1.000
_cell.length_b   1.000
_cell.length_c   1.000
_cell.angle_alpha   90.00
_cell.angle_beta   90.00
_cell.angle_gamma   90.00
#
_symmetry.space_group_name_H-M   'P 1'
#
loop_
_entity.id
_entity.type
_entity.pdbx_description
1 polymer ?
#
loop_
_entity_poly.entity_id
_entity_poly.type
_entity_poly.pdbx_seq_one_letter_code
_entity_poly.pdbx_strand_id
1 'polypeptide(L)'
;MVADTHHQFNERESDWGFTSFMPLTEVNDPSRGFLLNDTLVVEAEVIVKRIIDYWSYDSKKETGYVGLKNQGATCYMNSLLQTLYHIPYFRKAVYHMPTTDNDMPSASIPLALQSLFYKLQYNDSSVTTKELTDSFGWDSYDSFMQHDVQELNRVLCEKLEDKMKRTVVEGTIQQLFEGHHTNYIECINVDYKSNRKESFYDLQLDVKGCQDVYASFDKFVEVEHLEGDNKYHAEQYGLQVGCWLCLYKLLLNQLCYFT
;
A
#
# COMPACT_ATOMS: atom_id res chain seq x y z
N MET A 1 -23.77 -32.73 -6.29
CA MET A 1 -22.84 -31.84 -7.00
C MET A 1 -22.94 -30.49 -6.33
N VAL A 2 -21.82 -29.88 -5.95
CA VAL A 2 -21.78 -28.59 -5.26
C VAL A 2 -20.89 -27.68 -6.09
N ALA A 3 -21.36 -26.48 -6.40
CA ALA A 3 -20.56 -25.48 -7.08
C ALA A 3 -20.69 -24.15 -6.32
N ASP A 4 -19.55 -23.57 -6.01
CA ASP A 4 -19.48 -22.31 -5.28
C ASP A 4 -19.19 -21.16 -6.23
N THR A 5 -19.85 -20.04 -6.02
CA THR A 5 -19.60 -18.81 -6.78
C THR A 5 -19.75 -17.59 -5.90
N HIS A 6 -19.04 -16.53 -6.25
CA HIS A 6 -19.16 -15.21 -5.65
C HIS A 6 -19.57 -14.21 -6.73
N HIS A 7 -20.49 -13.32 -6.41
CA HIS A 7 -20.94 -12.28 -7.34
C HIS A 7 -21.34 -11.01 -6.58
N GLN A 8 -21.14 -9.86 -7.21
CA GLN A 8 -21.58 -8.57 -6.70
C GLN A 8 -22.80 -8.11 -7.48
N PHE A 9 -23.98 -8.33 -6.89
CA PHE A 9 -25.24 -7.92 -7.51
C PHE A 9 -25.37 -6.39 -7.57
N ASN A 10 -25.84 -5.89 -8.70
CA ASN A 10 -26.21 -4.49 -8.90
C ASN A 10 -27.38 -4.39 -9.89
N GLU A 11 -27.92 -3.18 -10.14
CA GLU A 11 -29.05 -3.01 -11.07
C GLU A 11 -28.79 -3.51 -12.50
N ARG A 12 -27.53 -3.56 -12.93
CA ARG A 12 -27.13 -4.04 -14.26
C ARG A 12 -26.79 -5.53 -14.27
N GLU A 13 -26.36 -6.07 -13.14
CA GLU A 13 -25.95 -7.47 -12.95
C GLU A 13 -26.83 -8.06 -11.83
N SER A 14 -28.10 -8.28 -12.20
CA SER A 14 -29.14 -8.71 -11.26
C SER A 14 -29.25 -10.23 -11.14
N ASP A 15 -28.62 -10.96 -12.05
CA ASP A 15 -28.61 -12.41 -12.11
C ASP A 15 -27.18 -12.94 -12.24
N TRP A 16 -26.96 -14.13 -11.66
CA TRP A 16 -25.68 -14.81 -11.74
C TRP A 16 -25.87 -16.31 -11.56
N GLY A 17 -25.01 -17.09 -12.20
CA GLY A 17 -25.04 -18.54 -12.10
C GLY A 17 -24.15 -19.18 -13.14
N PHE A 18 -24.45 -20.44 -13.45
CA PHE A 18 -23.68 -21.25 -14.39
C PHE A 18 -24.52 -21.47 -15.64
N THR A 19 -24.02 -21.05 -16.81
CA THR A 19 -24.65 -21.33 -18.10
C THR A 19 -24.65 -22.81 -18.46
N SER A 20 -23.73 -23.58 -17.85
CA SER A 20 -23.70 -25.03 -17.88
C SER A 20 -23.32 -25.53 -16.49
N PHE A 21 -24.31 -26.02 -15.73
CA PHE A 21 -24.12 -26.53 -14.37
C PHE A 21 -23.91 -28.04 -14.36
N MET A 22 -24.75 -28.78 -15.08
CA MET A 22 -24.69 -30.23 -15.23
C MET A 22 -25.19 -30.63 -16.62
N PRO A 23 -24.55 -31.59 -17.31
CA PRO A 23 -25.07 -32.10 -18.58
C PRO A 23 -26.47 -32.72 -18.41
N LEU A 24 -27.38 -32.44 -19.35
CA LEU A 24 -28.73 -33.02 -19.33
C LEU A 24 -28.72 -34.54 -19.41
N THR A 25 -27.71 -35.14 -20.05
CA THR A 25 -27.53 -36.59 -20.09
C THR A 25 -27.31 -37.19 -18.70
N GLU A 26 -26.69 -36.43 -17.80
CA GLU A 26 -26.44 -36.84 -16.42
C GLU A 26 -27.68 -36.65 -15.54
N VAL A 27 -28.42 -35.56 -15.73
CA VAL A 27 -29.67 -35.29 -15.00
C VAL A 27 -30.73 -36.35 -15.31
N ASN A 28 -30.82 -36.76 -16.58
CA ASN A 28 -31.82 -37.71 -17.06
C ASN A 28 -31.44 -39.18 -16.86
N ASP A 29 -30.24 -39.48 -16.35
CA ASP A 29 -29.82 -40.86 -16.10
C ASP A 29 -30.54 -41.42 -14.85
N PRO A 30 -31.45 -42.41 -15.01
CA PRO A 30 -32.21 -42.96 -13.89
C PRO A 30 -31.33 -43.61 -12.82
N SER A 31 -30.10 -44.03 -13.17
CA SER A 31 -29.15 -44.63 -12.22
C SER A 31 -28.55 -43.61 -11.25
N ARG A 32 -28.60 -42.32 -11.58
CA ARG A 32 -28.00 -41.24 -10.77
C ARG A 32 -28.97 -40.65 -9.75
N GLY A 33 -30.27 -40.89 -9.91
CA GLY A 33 -31.29 -40.51 -8.93
C GLY A 33 -31.56 -39.01 -8.81
N PHE A 34 -31.11 -38.19 -9.76
CA PHE A 34 -31.36 -36.74 -9.74
C PHE A 34 -32.79 -36.36 -10.11
N LEU A 35 -33.41 -37.14 -11.02
CA LEU A 35 -34.77 -36.90 -11.50
C LEU A 35 -35.70 -38.01 -11.00
N LEU A 36 -36.77 -37.64 -10.31
CA LEU A 36 -37.81 -38.56 -9.87
C LEU A 36 -39.18 -37.98 -10.24
N ASN A 37 -39.99 -38.74 -10.98
CA ASN A 37 -41.30 -38.28 -11.46
C ASN A 37 -41.23 -36.90 -12.15
N ASP A 38 -40.25 -36.73 -13.04
CA ASP A 38 -40.00 -35.47 -13.75
C ASP A 38 -39.76 -34.26 -12.82
N THR A 39 -39.31 -34.52 -11.59
CA THR A 39 -39.03 -33.51 -10.57
C THR A 39 -37.55 -33.56 -10.18
N LEU A 40 -36.91 -32.39 -10.23
CA LEU A 40 -35.54 -32.15 -9.79
C LEU A 40 -35.57 -31.14 -8.64
N VAL A 41 -34.86 -31.43 -7.55
CA VAL A 41 -34.69 -30.50 -6.43
C VAL A 41 -33.34 -29.78 -6.60
N VAL A 42 -33.37 -28.45 -6.64
CA VAL A 42 -32.19 -27.60 -6.67
C VAL A 42 -32.15 -26.81 -5.37
N GLU A 43 -31.03 -26.91 -4.66
CA GLU A 43 -30.78 -26.21 -3.41
C GLU A 43 -29.62 -25.23 -3.60
N ALA A 44 -29.75 -24.03 -3.04
CA ALA A 44 -28.72 -23.00 -3.08
C ALA A 44 -28.57 -22.38 -1.69
N GLU A 45 -27.36 -22.44 -1.14
CA GLU A 45 -27.00 -21.73 0.08
C GLU A 45 -26.40 -20.37 -0.29
N VAL A 46 -27.02 -19.28 0.17
CA VAL A 46 -26.60 -17.91 -0.18
C VAL A 46 -26.10 -17.22 1.07
N ILE A 47 -24.81 -16.92 1.10
CA ILE A 47 -24.19 -16.12 2.16
C ILE A 47 -24.07 -14.67 1.68
N VAL A 48 -24.96 -13.81 2.17
CA VAL A 48 -24.91 -12.37 1.87
C VAL A 48 -23.90 -11.70 2.80
N LYS A 49 -22.70 -11.42 2.28
CA LYS A 49 -21.69 -10.63 2.99
C LYS A 49 -22.06 -9.13 2.92
N ARG A 50 -22.89 -8.67 3.87
CA ARG A 50 -23.29 -7.27 4.14
C ARG A 50 -23.77 -6.47 2.91
N ILE A 51 -25.06 -6.12 2.88
CA ILE A 51 -25.59 -5.11 1.97
C ILE A 51 -25.05 -3.74 2.43
N ILE A 52 -23.97 -3.26 1.81
CA ILE A 52 -23.56 -1.87 1.96
C ILE A 52 -24.24 -1.11 0.85
N ASP A 53 -25.37 -0.46 1.14
CA ASP A 53 -25.83 0.62 0.29
C ASP A 53 -24.80 1.76 0.45
N TYR A 54 -23.84 1.82 -0.48
CA TYR A 54 -22.78 2.81 -0.47
C TYR A 54 -23.33 4.26 -0.46
N TRP A 55 -24.56 4.47 -0.91
CA TRP A 55 -25.19 5.79 -0.95
C TRP A 55 -25.75 6.22 0.41
N SER A 56 -26.17 5.27 1.25
CA SER A 56 -26.71 5.54 2.58
C SER A 56 -25.79 5.13 3.73
N TYR A 57 -24.59 4.60 3.43
CA TYR A 57 -23.65 4.14 4.44
C TYR A 57 -23.00 5.31 5.18
N ASP A 58 -23.41 5.50 6.43
CA ASP A 58 -22.77 6.45 7.35
C ASP A 58 -21.54 5.79 8.01
N SER A 59 -20.38 5.99 7.39
CA SER A 59 -19.11 5.46 7.92
C SER A 59 -18.80 5.94 9.33
N LYS A 60 -19.15 7.19 9.66
CA LYS A 60 -18.85 7.78 10.98
C LYS A 60 -19.64 7.05 12.06
N LYS A 61 -20.92 6.82 11.82
CA LYS A 61 -21.81 6.10 12.74
C LYS A 61 -21.40 4.65 12.94
N GLU A 62 -21.01 3.96 11.86
CA GLU A 62 -20.73 2.52 11.90
C GLU A 62 -19.32 2.19 12.40
N THR A 63 -18.34 3.08 12.18
CA THR A 63 -16.92 2.79 12.47
C THR A 63 -16.26 3.81 13.39
N GLY A 64 -16.85 4.99 13.59
CA GLY A 64 -16.21 6.14 14.24
C GLY A 64 -15.35 6.99 13.31
N TYR A 65 -15.12 6.56 12.06
CA TYR A 65 -14.21 7.18 11.10
C TYR A 65 -14.92 7.59 9.80
N VAL A 66 -14.39 8.61 9.13
CA VAL A 66 -14.84 9.03 7.79
C VAL A 66 -13.82 8.66 6.72
N GLY A 67 -14.32 8.39 5.51
CA GLY A 67 -13.51 8.11 4.35
C GLY A 67 -12.98 9.38 3.65
N LEU A 68 -12.18 9.15 2.61
CA LEU A 68 -11.72 10.18 1.69
C LEU A 68 -12.47 10.06 0.37
N LYS A 69 -12.83 11.19 -0.24
CA LYS A 69 -13.41 11.22 -1.58
C LYS A 69 -12.33 10.87 -2.60
N ASN A 70 -12.61 9.91 -3.47
CA ASN A 70 -11.71 9.60 -4.58
C ASN A 70 -11.89 10.68 -5.67
N GLN A 71 -10.78 11.28 -6.10
CA GLN A 71 -10.79 12.30 -7.16
C GLN A 71 -10.69 11.69 -8.57
N GLY A 72 -10.67 10.36 -8.68
CA GLY A 72 -10.55 9.61 -9.93
C GLY A 72 -9.59 8.45 -9.75
N ALA A 73 -8.30 8.70 -10.00
CA ALA A 73 -7.24 7.70 -9.88
C ALA A 73 -6.47 7.78 -8.54
N THR A 74 -6.94 8.55 -7.56
CA THR A 74 -6.18 8.88 -6.33
C THR A 74 -6.37 7.88 -5.17
N CYS A 75 -6.74 6.63 -5.46
CA CYS A 75 -7.01 5.62 -4.42
C CYS A 75 -5.76 5.25 -3.60
N TYR A 76 -4.60 5.20 -4.25
CA TYR A 76 -3.30 4.97 -3.61
C TYR A 76 -2.98 6.08 -2.59
N MET A 77 -3.19 7.34 -2.99
CA MET A 77 -3.00 8.50 -2.11
C MET A 77 -3.97 8.46 -0.93
N ASN A 78 -5.25 8.16 -1.16
CA ASN A 78 -6.23 8.09 -0.09
C ASN A 78 -5.87 7.00 0.95
N SER A 79 -5.38 5.86 0.49
CA SER A 79 -4.94 4.76 1.35
C SER A 79 -3.70 5.15 2.17
N LEU A 80 -2.73 5.80 1.55
CA LEU A 80 -1.55 6.35 2.22
C LEU A 80 -1.94 7.38 3.29
N LEU A 81 -2.81 8.34 2.96
CA LEU A 81 -3.23 9.39 3.88
C LEU A 81 -4.00 8.84 5.09
N GLN A 82 -4.86 7.85 4.87
CA GLN A 82 -5.54 7.16 5.97
C GLN A 82 -4.53 6.42 6.86
N THR A 83 -3.53 5.76 6.27
CA THR A 83 -2.46 5.08 7.02
C THR A 83 -1.69 6.07 7.90
N LEU A 84 -1.22 7.17 7.32
CA LEU A 84 -0.48 8.21 8.05
C LEU A 84 -1.33 8.91 9.12
N TYR A 85 -2.61 9.20 8.83
CA TYR A 85 -3.54 9.81 9.80
C TYR A 85 -3.72 8.96 11.07
N HIS A 86 -3.72 7.63 10.90
CA HIS A 86 -3.90 6.70 12.01
C HIS A 86 -2.62 6.47 12.83
N ILE A 87 -1.48 7.03 12.44
CA ILE A 87 -0.25 7.08 13.27
C ILE A 87 -0.36 8.28 14.22
N PRO A 88 -0.65 8.09 15.53
CA PRO A 88 -0.97 9.21 16.41
C PRO A 88 0.19 10.19 16.61
N TYR A 89 1.43 9.67 16.57
CA TYR A 89 2.64 10.49 16.67
C TYR A 89 2.80 11.39 15.44
N PHE A 90 2.68 10.82 14.23
CA PHE A 90 2.71 11.57 12.97
C PHE A 90 1.63 12.66 12.94
N ARG A 91 0.39 12.30 13.27
CA ARG A 91 -0.73 13.25 13.31
C ARG A 91 -0.47 14.41 14.28
N LYS A 92 0.07 14.14 15.47
CA LYS A 92 0.44 15.18 16.44
C LYS A 92 1.54 16.09 15.89
N ALA A 93 2.56 15.52 15.26
CA ALA A 93 3.65 16.28 14.66
C ALA A 93 3.15 17.21 13.55
N VAL A 94 2.28 16.71 12.66
CA VAL A 94 1.63 17.53 11.61
C VAL A 94 0.90 18.72 12.22
N TYR A 95 0.14 18.54 13.30
CA TYR A 95 -0.54 19.65 13.99
C TYR A 95 0.40 20.67 14.66
N HIS A 96 1.66 20.31 14.92
CA HIS A 96 2.67 21.22 15.52
C HIS A 96 3.60 21.83 14.48
N MET A 97 3.42 21.53 13.19
CA MET A 97 4.16 22.20 12.12
C MET A 97 3.79 23.69 12.07
N PRO A 98 4.77 24.59 11.90
CA PRO A 98 4.50 26.02 11.83
C PRO A 98 3.75 26.36 10.54
N THR A 99 2.58 26.97 10.71
CA THR A 99 1.79 27.58 9.64
C THR A 99 1.40 28.98 10.07
N THR A 100 1.25 29.89 9.11
CA THR A 100 0.89 31.29 9.34
C THR A 100 -0.50 31.58 8.79
N ASP A 101 -1.13 32.65 9.28
CA ASP A 101 -2.47 33.07 8.82
C ASP A 101 -2.48 33.49 7.34
N ASN A 102 -1.32 33.74 6.74
CA ASN A 102 -1.18 34.08 5.33
C ASN A 102 -1.04 32.84 4.42
N ASP A 103 -0.87 31.65 5.00
CA ASP A 103 -0.73 30.43 4.21
C ASP A 103 -2.09 30.00 3.64
N MET A 104 -2.10 29.68 2.36
CA MET A 104 -3.25 29.08 1.71
C MET A 104 -3.09 27.55 1.71
N PRO A 105 -4.11 26.76 2.11
CA PRO A 105 -4.01 25.30 2.10
C PRO A 105 -3.57 24.74 0.74
N SER A 106 -4.10 25.30 -0.36
CA SER A 106 -3.76 24.90 -1.73
C SER A 106 -2.32 25.22 -2.17
N ALA A 107 -1.54 25.94 -1.36
CA ALA A 107 -0.14 26.30 -1.65
C ALA A 107 0.84 25.84 -0.55
N SER A 108 0.34 25.22 0.52
CA SER A 108 1.12 24.82 1.69
C SER A 108 0.76 23.40 2.12
N ILE A 109 1.64 22.45 1.82
CA ILE A 109 1.48 21.02 2.18
C ILE A 109 1.22 20.83 3.68
N PRO A 110 1.96 21.48 4.62
CA PRO A 110 1.67 21.36 6.05
C PRO A 110 0.23 21.79 6.39
N LEU A 111 -0.22 22.93 5.86
CA LEU A 111 -1.55 23.45 6.13
C LEU A 111 -2.65 22.59 5.48
N ALA A 112 -2.43 22.09 4.26
CA ALA A 112 -3.33 21.16 3.60
C ALA A 112 -3.52 19.88 4.40
N LEU A 113 -2.43 19.31 4.94
CA LEU A 113 -2.49 18.11 5.77
C LEU A 113 -3.13 18.37 7.13
N GLN A 114 -2.85 19.51 7.77
CA GLN A 114 -3.54 19.90 9.00
C GLN A 114 -5.05 20.05 8.79
N SER A 115 -5.45 20.76 7.73
CA SER A 115 -6.85 20.92 7.30
C SER A 115 -7.50 19.55 7.05
N LEU A 116 -6.83 18.67 6.31
CA LEU A 116 -7.31 17.33 6.00
C LEU A 116 -7.49 16.48 7.27
N PHE A 117 -6.49 16.44 8.15
CA PHE A 117 -6.52 15.65 9.38
C PHE A 117 -7.56 16.16 10.37
N TYR A 118 -7.73 17.48 10.45
CA TYR A 118 -8.80 18.10 11.21
C TYR A 118 -10.18 17.66 10.68
N LYS A 119 -10.41 17.78 9.37
CA LYS A 119 -11.65 17.37 8.71
C LYS A 119 -11.92 15.87 8.92
N LEU A 120 -10.90 15.00 8.82
CA LEU A 120 -11.02 13.56 9.10
C LEU A 120 -11.41 13.27 10.56
N GLN A 121 -10.97 14.09 11.51
CA GLN A 121 -11.26 13.92 12.92
C GLN A 121 -12.68 14.34 13.29
N TYR A 122 -13.16 15.46 12.74
CA TYR A 122 -14.37 16.13 13.22
C TYR A 122 -15.55 16.12 12.26
N ASN A 123 -15.36 15.88 10.96
CA ASN A 123 -16.49 15.80 10.04
C ASN A 123 -17.24 14.47 10.20
N ASP A 124 -18.52 14.51 9.85
CA ASP A 124 -19.39 13.33 9.79
C ASP A 124 -19.46 12.71 8.39
N SER A 125 -18.89 13.38 7.38
CA SER A 125 -18.92 12.94 5.98
C SER A 125 -17.52 12.85 5.38
N SER A 126 -17.43 12.16 4.23
CA SER A 126 -16.17 11.95 3.53
C SER A 126 -15.48 13.26 3.15
N VAL A 127 -14.15 13.28 3.29
CA VAL A 127 -13.34 14.50 3.14
C VAL A 127 -12.66 14.52 1.77
N THR A 128 -12.61 15.69 1.13
CA THR A 128 -11.89 15.88 -0.14
C THR A 128 -10.39 16.09 0.10
N THR A 129 -9.55 15.52 -0.79
CA THR A 129 -8.09 15.69 -0.78
C THR A 129 -7.61 16.79 -1.75
N LYS A 130 -8.52 17.57 -2.33
CA LYS A 130 -8.19 18.55 -3.39
C LYS A 130 -7.16 19.61 -2.96
N GLU A 131 -7.32 20.17 -1.77
CA GLU A 131 -6.37 21.17 -1.24
C GLU A 131 -4.94 20.61 -1.17
N LEU A 132 -4.81 19.30 -0.87
CA LEU A 132 -3.52 18.64 -0.78
C LEU A 132 -2.90 18.40 -2.16
N THR A 133 -3.68 17.90 -3.13
CA THR A 133 -3.20 17.72 -4.51
C THR A 133 -2.79 19.06 -5.13
N ASP A 134 -3.58 20.11 -4.90
CA ASP A 134 -3.24 21.47 -5.35
C ASP A 134 -1.93 21.94 -4.73
N SER A 135 -1.69 21.65 -3.44
CA SER A 135 -0.44 22.03 -2.74
C SER A 135 0.80 21.29 -3.23
N PHE A 136 0.64 20.14 -3.89
CA PHE A 136 1.72 19.45 -4.59
C PHE A 136 2.04 20.07 -5.95
N GLY A 137 1.19 20.96 -6.45
CA GLY A 137 1.24 21.52 -7.80
C GLY A 137 0.69 20.57 -8.87
N TRP A 138 -0.09 19.57 -8.46
CA TRP A 138 -0.72 18.64 -9.39
C TRP A 138 -1.88 19.32 -10.10
N ASP A 139 -1.96 19.17 -11.41
CA ASP A 139 -3.11 19.61 -12.15
C ASP A 139 -4.22 18.52 -12.19
N SER A 140 -5.29 18.81 -12.91
CA SER A 140 -6.40 17.85 -13.04
C SER A 140 -5.97 16.58 -13.78
N TYR A 141 -4.99 16.63 -14.68
CA TYR A 141 -4.48 15.49 -15.43
C TYR A 141 -3.61 14.59 -14.55
N ASP A 142 -2.73 15.17 -13.72
CA ASP A 142 -1.92 14.44 -12.74
C ASP A 142 -2.80 13.65 -11.75
N SER A 143 -3.96 14.19 -11.39
CA SER A 143 -4.94 13.52 -10.50
C SER A 143 -5.62 12.29 -11.12
N PHE A 144 -5.49 12.10 -12.44
CA PHE A 144 -5.94 10.92 -13.17
C PHE A 144 -4.80 9.95 -13.52
N MET A 145 -3.54 10.28 -13.20
CA MET A 145 -2.41 9.37 -13.35
C MET A 145 -2.25 8.51 -12.09
N GLN A 146 -2.13 7.19 -12.28
CA GLN A 146 -1.75 6.31 -11.18
C GLN A 146 -0.24 6.43 -10.96
N HIS A 147 0.13 6.96 -9.80
CA HIS A 147 1.52 6.94 -9.35
C HIS A 147 1.77 5.72 -8.47
N ASP A 148 3.04 5.28 -8.43
CA ASP A 148 3.47 4.32 -7.43
C ASP A 148 3.28 4.94 -6.03
N VAL A 149 2.64 4.20 -5.12
CA VAL A 149 2.41 4.65 -3.74
C VAL A 149 3.74 4.91 -3.02
N GLN A 150 4.79 4.17 -3.36
CA GLN A 150 6.13 4.33 -2.82
C GLN A 150 6.74 5.66 -3.24
N GLU A 151 6.59 6.03 -4.52
CA GLU A 151 7.05 7.32 -5.03
C GLU A 151 6.31 8.47 -4.33
N LEU A 152 4.98 8.39 -4.23
CA LEU A 152 4.20 9.40 -3.52
C LEU A 152 4.60 9.52 -2.05
N ASN A 153 4.73 8.40 -1.34
CA ASN A 153 5.12 8.41 0.07
C ASN A 153 6.49 9.07 0.27
N ARG A 154 7.46 8.74 -0.60
CA ARG A 154 8.80 9.32 -0.55
C ARG A 154 8.77 10.82 -0.80
N VAL A 155 8.10 11.29 -1.86
CA VAL A 155 7.96 12.71 -2.17
C VAL A 155 7.24 13.46 -1.04
N LEU A 156 6.18 12.89 -0.49
CA LEU A 156 5.46 13.48 0.64
C LEU A 156 6.36 13.60 1.87
N CYS A 157 7.07 12.53 2.24
CA CYS A 157 7.96 12.52 3.39
C CYS A 157 9.12 13.50 3.23
N GLU A 158 9.77 13.57 2.06
CA GLU A 158 10.83 14.53 1.74
C GLU A 158 10.34 15.97 1.89
N LYS A 159 9.19 16.31 1.28
CA LYS A 159 8.61 17.66 1.37
C LYS A 159 8.20 18.02 2.80
N LEU A 160 7.68 17.06 3.56
CA LEU A 160 7.34 17.27 4.97
C LEU A 160 8.58 17.49 5.83
N GLU A 161 9.61 16.66 5.67
CA GLU A 161 10.86 16.77 6.40
C GLU A 161 11.50 18.14 6.18
N ASP A 162 11.53 18.62 4.93
CA ASP A 162 12.03 19.96 4.60
C ASP A 162 11.27 21.08 5.31
N LYS A 163 9.95 20.92 5.50
CA LYS A 163 9.11 21.88 6.24
C LYS A 163 9.20 21.71 7.76
N MET A 164 9.64 20.56 8.25
CA MET A 164 9.86 20.29 9.67
C MET A 164 11.26 20.72 10.15
N LYS A 165 12.23 20.91 9.25
CA LYS A 165 13.58 21.40 9.60
C LYS A 165 13.53 22.73 10.36
N ARG A 166 14.31 22.84 11.44
CA ARG A 166 14.39 24.01 12.32
C ARG A 166 13.08 24.34 13.05
N THR A 167 12.22 23.34 13.24
CA THR A 167 10.98 23.48 14.00
C THR A 167 10.99 22.54 15.20
N VAL A 168 9.98 22.65 16.08
CA VAL A 168 9.84 21.76 17.25
C VAL A 168 9.57 20.29 16.89
N VAL A 169 9.21 20.01 15.64
CA VAL A 169 8.94 18.66 15.11
C VAL A 169 10.00 18.18 14.13
N GLU A 170 11.17 18.83 14.09
CA GLU A 170 12.33 18.35 13.34
C GLU A 170 12.69 16.92 13.76
N GLY A 171 13.07 16.07 12.80
CA GLY A 171 13.41 14.68 13.09
C GLY A 171 12.24 13.70 13.08
N THR A 172 10.99 14.18 13.01
CA THR A 172 9.80 13.30 13.15
C THR A 172 9.77 12.19 12.09
N ILE A 173 10.01 12.53 10.82
CA ILE A 173 9.97 11.58 9.71
C ILE A 173 11.05 10.51 9.88
N GLN A 174 12.28 10.92 10.24
CA GLN A 174 13.37 9.99 10.52
C GLN A 174 13.06 9.08 11.69
N GLN A 175 12.56 9.63 12.80
CA GLN A 175 12.22 8.85 13.98
C GLN A 175 11.15 7.78 13.71
N LEU A 176 10.17 8.10 12.87
CA LEU A 176 9.09 7.18 12.53
C LEU A 176 9.51 6.12 11.52
N PHE A 177 10.11 6.54 10.41
CA PHE A 177 10.20 5.71 9.21
C PHE A 177 11.63 5.37 8.81
N GLU A 178 12.65 6.08 9.30
CA GLU A 178 14.04 5.77 8.94
C GLU A 178 14.49 4.46 9.60
N GLY A 179 14.77 3.47 8.75
CA GLY A 179 15.53 2.29 9.07
C GLY A 179 16.97 2.41 8.57
N HIS A 180 17.82 1.51 9.05
CA HIS A 180 19.20 1.44 8.59
C HIS A 180 19.58 0.01 8.26
N HIS A 181 20.29 -0.17 7.14
CA HIS A 181 20.94 -1.42 6.79
C HIS A 181 22.43 -1.26 6.55
N THR A 182 23.12 -2.38 6.48
CA THR A 182 24.55 -2.42 6.16
C THR A 182 24.78 -3.42 5.05
N ASN A 183 25.20 -2.90 3.90
CA ASN A 183 25.65 -3.68 2.75
C ASN A 183 27.09 -4.11 3.00
N TYR A 184 27.34 -5.41 2.99
CA TYR A 184 28.67 -5.98 3.08
C TYR A 184 29.06 -6.58 1.73
N ILE A 185 30.25 -6.21 1.25
CA ILE A 185 30.81 -6.70 -0.01
C ILE A 185 32.15 -7.34 0.30
N GLU A 186 32.30 -8.60 -0.10
CA GLU A 186 33.57 -9.33 -0.03
C GLU A 186 33.90 -9.95 -1.37
N CYS A 187 35.06 -9.58 -1.94
CA CYS A 187 35.48 -10.10 -3.22
C CYS A 187 36.27 -11.40 -3.05
N ILE A 188 36.01 -12.37 -3.93
CA ILE A 188 36.57 -13.72 -3.83
C ILE A 188 38.05 -13.75 -4.25
N ASN A 189 38.41 -12.96 -5.26
CA ASN A 189 39.72 -13.05 -5.93
C ASN A 189 40.76 -12.04 -5.43
N VAL A 190 40.35 -11.11 -4.56
CA VAL A 190 41.21 -10.07 -3.99
C VAL A 190 40.84 -9.88 -2.52
N ASP A 191 41.82 -9.56 -1.68
CA ASP A 191 41.59 -9.23 -0.27
C ASP A 191 40.98 -7.83 -0.14
N TYR A 192 39.70 -7.72 -0.54
CA TYR A 192 38.91 -6.51 -0.47
C TYR A 192 37.57 -6.81 0.20
N LYS A 193 37.31 -6.06 1.27
CA LYS A 193 36.05 -6.05 2.00
C LYS A 193 35.57 -4.62 2.13
N SER A 194 34.30 -4.38 1.86
CA SER A 194 33.65 -3.10 2.06
C SER A 194 32.40 -3.28 2.87
N ASN A 195 32.12 -2.34 3.76
CA ASN A 195 30.80 -2.22 4.37
C ASN A 195 30.31 -0.79 4.16
N ARG A 196 29.03 -0.67 3.81
CA ARG A 196 28.38 0.62 3.63
C ARG A 196 27.07 0.61 4.41
N LYS A 197 26.97 1.54 5.36
CA LYS A 197 25.71 1.79 6.06
C LYS A 197 24.84 2.69 5.20
N GLU A 198 23.58 2.32 5.04
CA GLU A 198 22.58 3.06 4.27
C GLU A 198 21.31 3.21 5.11
N SER A 199 20.61 4.33 4.90
CA SER A 199 19.29 4.56 5.47
C SER A 199 18.23 4.21 4.44
N PHE A 200 17.07 3.73 4.91
CA PHE A 200 15.90 3.46 4.08
C PHE A 200 14.63 3.92 4.80
N TYR A 201 13.57 4.17 4.05
CA TYR A 201 12.25 4.56 4.58
C TYR A 201 11.16 3.53 4.26
N ASP A 202 11.44 2.63 3.33
CA ASP A 202 10.60 1.51 2.92
C ASP A 202 11.48 0.31 2.54
N LEU A 203 10.88 -0.88 2.53
CA LEU A 203 11.52 -2.11 2.10
C LEU A 203 10.70 -2.72 0.96
N GLN A 204 11.38 -2.95 -0.16
CA GLN A 204 10.79 -3.65 -1.31
C GLN A 204 11.09 -5.14 -1.17
N LEU A 205 10.02 -5.92 -0.99
CA LEU A 205 10.11 -7.36 -0.74
C LEU A 205 9.60 -8.14 -1.95
N ASP A 206 10.35 -9.15 -2.34
CA ASP A 206 9.95 -10.06 -3.41
C ASP A 206 8.76 -10.92 -2.99
N VAL A 207 7.66 -10.82 -3.73
CA VAL A 207 6.48 -11.67 -3.51
C VAL A 207 6.53 -12.93 -4.38
N LYS A 208 7.07 -12.81 -5.60
CA LYS A 208 7.09 -13.93 -6.55
C LYS A 208 8.05 -15.02 -6.06
N GLY A 209 7.48 -16.20 -5.76
CA GLY A 209 8.23 -17.34 -5.26
C GLY A 209 8.37 -17.38 -3.74
N CYS A 210 7.78 -16.42 -3.02
CA CYS A 210 7.77 -16.37 -1.56
C CYS A 210 6.37 -16.77 -1.06
N GLN A 211 6.30 -17.66 -0.07
CA GLN A 211 5.02 -18.18 0.45
C GLN A 211 4.36 -17.22 1.45
N ASP A 212 5.18 -16.44 2.15
CA ASP A 212 4.77 -15.44 3.13
C ASP A 212 5.81 -14.32 3.21
N VAL A 213 5.56 -13.34 4.06
CA VAL A 213 6.45 -12.19 4.27
C VAL A 213 7.81 -12.59 4.84
N TYR A 214 7.88 -13.67 5.64
CA TYR A 214 9.14 -14.12 6.23
C TYR A 214 10.04 -14.70 5.15
N ALA A 215 9.49 -15.50 4.24
CA ALA A 215 10.23 -15.99 3.07
C ALA A 215 10.73 -14.83 2.18
N SER A 216 9.95 -13.76 2.04
CA SER A 216 10.39 -12.56 1.33
C SER A 216 11.56 -11.86 2.03
N PHE A 217 11.56 -11.79 3.37
CA PHE A 217 12.68 -11.25 4.14
C PHE A 217 13.92 -12.14 4.06
N ASP A 218 13.76 -13.46 4.13
CA ASP A 218 14.87 -14.43 3.99
C ASP A 218 15.54 -14.27 2.62
N LYS A 219 14.73 -14.10 1.57
CA LYS A 219 15.22 -13.82 0.22
C LYS A 219 15.86 -12.44 0.11
N PHE A 220 15.30 -11.42 0.78
CA PHE A 220 15.85 -10.06 0.78
C PHE A 220 17.26 -9.98 1.38
N VAL A 221 17.57 -10.83 2.37
CA VAL A 221 18.91 -10.88 3.00
C VAL A 221 19.81 -11.98 2.42
N GLU A 222 19.36 -12.68 1.38
CA GLU A 222 20.14 -13.72 0.72
C GLU A 222 21.42 -13.13 0.11
N VAL A 223 22.50 -13.91 0.15
CA VAL A 223 23.78 -13.44 -0.39
C VAL A 223 23.74 -13.46 -1.91
N GLU A 224 23.89 -12.30 -2.53
CA GLU A 224 23.93 -12.18 -3.98
C GLU A 224 25.36 -12.34 -4.51
N HIS A 225 25.51 -13.09 -5.60
CA HIS A 225 26.76 -13.24 -6.32
C HIS A 225 26.86 -12.21 -7.44
N LEU A 226 27.83 -11.30 -7.32
CA LEU A 226 28.09 -10.27 -8.33
C LEU A 226 28.97 -10.83 -9.45
N GLU A 227 28.34 -11.28 -10.53
CA GLU A 227 28.98 -11.87 -11.72
C GLU A 227 28.50 -11.23 -13.04
N GLY A 228 29.17 -11.54 -14.15
CA GLY A 228 28.76 -11.09 -15.49
C GLY A 228 28.81 -9.56 -15.66
N ASP A 229 27.67 -8.97 -15.99
CA ASP A 229 27.52 -7.51 -16.16
C ASP A 229 27.38 -6.77 -14.81
N ASN A 230 27.13 -7.50 -13.71
CA ASN A 230 26.94 -6.96 -12.36
C ASN A 230 28.26 -6.94 -11.54
N LYS A 231 29.42 -6.89 -12.19
CA LYS A 231 30.73 -6.89 -11.51
C LYS A 231 30.89 -5.67 -10.59
N TYR A 232 31.44 -5.91 -9.41
CA TYR A 232 31.70 -4.84 -8.45
C TYR A 232 33.00 -4.10 -8.76
N HIS A 233 32.97 -2.76 -8.70
CA HIS A 233 34.17 -1.94 -8.88
C HIS A 233 34.90 -1.74 -7.53
N ALA A 234 35.87 -2.60 -7.24
CA ALA A 234 36.64 -2.61 -6.00
C ALA A 234 37.79 -1.59 -6.02
N GLU A 235 37.47 -0.29 -6.09
CA GLU A 235 38.42 0.83 -6.01
C GLU A 235 39.73 0.59 -6.78
N GLN A 236 40.84 0.40 -6.05
CA GLN A 236 42.20 0.19 -6.56
C GLN A 236 42.39 -1.12 -7.36
N TYR A 237 41.45 -2.07 -7.24
CA TYR A 237 41.47 -3.35 -7.95
C TYR A 237 40.58 -3.34 -9.21
N GLY A 238 39.86 -2.25 -9.50
CA GLY A 238 38.96 -2.17 -10.66
C GLY A 238 37.78 -3.15 -10.57
N LEU A 239 37.23 -3.55 -11.72
CA LEU A 239 36.09 -4.46 -11.79
C LEU A 239 36.48 -5.89 -11.37
N GLN A 240 35.85 -6.39 -10.33
CA GLN A 240 36.07 -7.72 -9.77
C GLN A 240 34.91 -8.66 -10.10
N VAL A 241 35.26 -9.91 -10.42
CA VAL A 241 34.30 -11.00 -10.66
C VAL A 241 34.15 -11.80 -9.37
N GLY A 242 32.90 -12.08 -8.99
CA GLY A 242 32.61 -12.88 -7.81
C GLY A 242 32.85 -12.08 -6.53
N CYS A 243 32.01 -11.09 -6.26
CA CYS A 243 31.91 -10.51 -4.93
C CYS A 243 30.55 -10.90 -4.33
N TRP A 244 30.53 -11.16 -3.04
CA TRP A 244 29.33 -11.49 -2.28
C TRP A 244 28.71 -10.22 -1.72
N LEU A 245 27.45 -9.93 -2.04
CA LEU A 245 26.69 -8.87 -1.38
C LEU A 245 25.79 -9.49 -0.31
N CYS A 246 25.93 -9.05 0.94
CA CYS A 246 25.10 -9.51 2.04
C CYS A 246 24.57 -8.34 2.86
N LEU A 247 23.26 -8.37 3.16
CA LEU A 247 22.59 -7.43 4.04
C LEU A 247 22.65 -7.94 5.48
N TYR A 248 23.55 -7.38 6.28
CA TYR A 248 23.90 -7.98 7.59
C TYR A 248 23.04 -7.46 8.76
N LYS A 249 22.30 -6.37 8.59
CA LYS A 249 21.53 -5.76 9.68
C LYS A 249 20.36 -4.94 9.15
N LEU A 250 19.17 -5.12 9.72
CA LEU A 250 18.00 -4.28 9.51
C LEU A 250 17.54 -3.74 10.86
N LEU A 251 17.59 -2.42 11.05
CA LEU A 251 17.02 -1.74 12.21
C LEU A 251 15.78 -0.99 11.77
N LEU A 252 14.64 -1.30 12.39
CA LEU A 252 13.33 -0.73 12.06
C LEU A 252 12.74 -0.04 13.28
N ASN A 253 12.30 1.21 13.13
CA ASN A 253 11.54 1.92 14.16
C ASN A 253 10.03 1.69 14.00
N GLN A 254 9.48 1.80 12.79
CA GLN A 254 8.15 1.32 12.39
C GLN A 254 8.15 0.86 10.92
N LEU A 255 7.42 -0.21 10.60
CA LEU A 255 7.14 -0.63 9.23
C LEU A 255 5.79 -0.08 8.79
N CYS A 256 5.77 0.76 7.76
CA CYS A 256 4.54 1.07 7.02
C CYS A 256 4.32 -0.05 5.99
N TYR A 257 3.33 -0.90 6.23
CA TYR A 257 2.88 -1.89 5.24
C TYR A 257 1.96 -1.21 4.24
N PHE A 258 2.40 -1.10 2.99
CA PHE A 258 1.53 -0.78 1.86
C PHE A 258 1.24 -2.09 1.12
N THR A 259 -0.01 -2.57 1.22
CA THR A 259 -0.52 -3.71 0.45
C THR A 259 -1.38 -3.24 -0.70
#